data_AF-A0A2K1NNV0-F1
#
_entry.id   AF-A0A2K1NNV0-F1
#
_cell.length_a   1.000
_cell.length_b   1.000
_cell.length_c   1.000
_cell.angle_alpha   90.00
_cell.angle_beta   90.00
_cell.angle_gamma   90.00
#
_symmetry.space_group_name_H-M   'P 1'
#
loop_
_entity.id
_entity.type
_entity.pdbx_description
1 polymer ?
#
loop_
_entity_poly.entity_id
_entity_poly.type
_entity_poly.pdbx_seq_one_letter_code
_entity_poly.pdbx_strand_id
1 'polypeptide(L)'
;MVILYLLVVLSLTISIVNIFLMIRLGNFLQENNETGEKYENFEEEKNLYLARFQKITSTRLRALDNKIELVDQLMKDLDDAYAKTFSLLTDLERKLDSYKRQEIETKVQNTKNLEDQKDNKNQKETVEKDDRLRVYELSRKLNISSKKLVDFINTNTDLDVSNHLVKLTPEEEKMIFEKIKEVPNISSKKENIPSNIDMAKDKNINISKDNVNYKYDKTNKILELSKNGYTPQEIAKELKIGVGEIMLVLSLFNNEEK
;
A
#
# COMPACT_ATOMS: atom_id res chain seq x y z
N MET A 1 -109.39 -27.41 -24.00
CA MET A 1 -108.99 -27.37 -22.58
C MET A 1 -107.67 -28.09 -22.31
N VAL A 2 -107.51 -29.37 -22.68
CA VAL A 2 -106.29 -30.15 -22.40
C VAL A 2 -105.02 -29.56 -23.04
N ILE A 3 -105.09 -29.10 -24.30
CA ILE A 3 -103.97 -28.42 -24.98
C ILE A 3 -103.52 -27.14 -24.26
N LEU A 4 -104.46 -26.36 -23.72
CA LEU A 4 -104.12 -25.13 -22.98
C LEU A 4 -103.39 -25.46 -21.67
N TYR A 5 -103.81 -26.51 -20.97
CA TYR A 5 -103.13 -26.97 -19.76
C TYR A 5 -101.70 -27.45 -20.04
N LEU A 6 -101.51 -28.19 -21.14
CA LEU A 6 -100.18 -28.66 -21.55
C LEU A 6 -99.24 -27.49 -21.88
N LEU A 7 -99.75 -26.46 -22.56
CA LEU A 7 -98.98 -25.26 -22.91
C LEU A 7 -98.59 -24.45 -21.66
N VAL A 8 -99.49 -24.34 -20.68
CA VAL A 8 -99.19 -23.70 -19.39
C VAL A 8 -98.09 -24.46 -18.64
N VAL A 9 -98.19 -25.79 -18.54
CA VAL A 9 -97.16 -26.61 -17.88
C VAL A 9 -95.81 -26.49 -18.59
N LEU A 10 -95.80 -26.50 -19.92
CA LEU A 10 -94.58 -26.32 -20.72
C LEU A 10 -93.93 -24.94 -20.49
N SER A 11 -94.74 -23.88 -20.40
CA SER A 11 -94.24 -22.54 -20.10
C SER A 11 -93.63 -22.45 -18.70
N LEU A 12 -94.20 -23.17 -17.73
CA LEU A 12 -93.73 -23.19 -16.35
C LEU A 12 -92.39 -23.92 -16.23
N THR A 13 -92.22 -25.06 -16.91
CA THR A 13 -90.95 -25.80 -16.89
C THR A 13 -89.82 -25.03 -17.57
N ILE A 14 -90.09 -24.36 -18.69
CA ILE A 14 -89.12 -23.47 -19.35
C ILE A 14 -88.73 -22.29 -18.45
N SER A 15 -89.68 -21.71 -17.72
CA SER A 15 -89.38 -20.64 -16.77
C SER A 15 -88.46 -21.10 -15.64
N ILE A 16 -88.69 -22.31 -15.10
CA ILE A 16 -87.87 -22.89 -14.02
C ILE A 16 -86.45 -23.16 -14.52
N VAL A 17 -86.29 -23.71 -15.73
CA VAL A 17 -84.97 -23.94 -16.34
C VAL A 17 -84.22 -22.64 -16.56
N ASN A 18 -84.90 -21.58 -17.03
CA ASN A 18 -84.28 -20.27 -17.22
C ASN A 18 -83.81 -19.66 -15.88
N ILE A 19 -84.59 -19.80 -14.81
CA ILE A 19 -84.20 -19.34 -13.47
C ILE A 19 -82.98 -20.09 -12.96
N PHE A 20 -82.95 -21.42 -13.13
CA PHE A 20 -81.81 -22.24 -12.75
C PHE A 20 -80.53 -21.83 -13.52
N LEU A 21 -80.66 -21.55 -14.81
CA LEU A 21 -79.54 -21.10 -15.63
C LEU A 21 -79.05 -19.70 -15.22
N MET A 22 -79.95 -18.80 -14.84
CA MET A 22 -79.61 -17.47 -14.30
C MET A 22 -78.84 -17.56 -12.98
N ILE A 23 -79.28 -18.42 -12.05
CA ILE A 23 -78.59 -18.64 -10.77
C ILE A 23 -77.19 -19.22 -11.02
N ARG A 24 -77.07 -20.21 -11.93
CA ARG A 24 -75.79 -20.82 -12.28
C ARG A 24 -74.84 -19.81 -12.94
N LEU A 25 -75.36 -18.95 -13.81
CA LEU A 25 -74.57 -17.91 -14.48
C LEU A 25 -74.13 -16.82 -13.50
N GLY A 26 -75.00 -16.42 -12.57
CA GLY A 26 -74.66 -15.48 -11.50
C GLY A 26 -73.51 -15.99 -10.63
N ASN A 27 -73.59 -17.26 -10.20
CA ASN A 27 -72.51 -17.87 -9.40
C ASN A 27 -71.19 -17.98 -10.20
N PHE A 28 -71.27 -18.33 -11.48
CA PHE A 28 -70.09 -18.43 -12.35
C PHE A 28 -69.43 -17.05 -12.61
N LEU A 29 -70.22 -15.99 -12.75
CA LEU A 29 -69.70 -14.63 -12.90
C LEU A 29 -69.07 -14.12 -11.60
N GLN A 30 -69.63 -14.48 -10.44
CA GLN A 30 -69.09 -14.08 -9.15
C GLN A 30 -67.70 -14.70 -8.88
N GLU A 31 -67.51 -15.98 -9.18
CA GLU A 31 -66.22 -16.67 -9.03
C GLU A 31 -65.14 -16.11 -9.98
N ASN A 32 -65.52 -15.67 -11.18
CA ASN A 32 -64.61 -15.01 -12.12
C ASN A 32 -64.25 -13.57 -11.71
N ASN A 33 -65.13 -12.86 -11.01
CA ASN A 33 -64.85 -11.51 -10.52
C ASN A 33 -63.80 -11.52 -9.39
N GLU A 34 -63.83 -12.51 -8.47
CA GLU A 34 -62.79 -12.68 -7.45
C GLU A 34 -61.42 -12.98 -8.06
N THR A 35 -61.41 -13.64 -9.20
CA THR A 35 -60.19 -13.91 -9.96
C THR A 35 -59.65 -12.63 -10.62
N GLY A 36 -60.54 -11.77 -11.13
CA GLY A 36 -60.19 -10.44 -11.67
C GLY A 36 -59.55 -9.50 -10.64
N GLU A 37 -60.11 -9.39 -9.43
CA GLU A 37 -59.56 -8.54 -8.36
C GLU A 37 -58.16 -8.98 -7.92
N LYS A 38 -57.84 -10.28 -7.95
CA LYS A 38 -56.50 -10.78 -7.64
C LYS A 38 -55.46 -10.37 -8.70
N TYR A 39 -55.85 -10.34 -9.97
CA TYR A 39 -54.95 -9.89 -11.05
C TYR A 39 -54.71 -8.38 -11.00
N GLU A 40 -55.72 -7.59 -10.66
CA GLU A 40 -55.60 -6.13 -10.53
C GLU A 40 -54.68 -5.76 -9.34
N ASN A 41 -54.86 -6.39 -8.18
CA ASN A 41 -53.93 -6.24 -7.05
C ASN A 41 -52.49 -6.65 -7.38
N PHE A 42 -52.32 -7.74 -8.15
CA PHE A 42 -50.99 -8.17 -8.59
C PHE A 42 -50.32 -7.15 -9.53
N GLU A 43 -51.09 -6.52 -10.42
CA GLU A 43 -50.58 -5.45 -11.28
C GLU A 43 -50.22 -4.19 -10.50
N GLU A 44 -51.03 -3.80 -9.51
CA GLU A 44 -50.73 -2.69 -8.61
C GLU A 44 -49.45 -2.94 -7.80
N GLU A 45 -49.28 -4.14 -7.25
CA GLU A 45 -48.06 -4.55 -6.56
C GLU A 45 -46.85 -4.51 -7.50
N LYS A 46 -46.96 -5.07 -8.71
CA LYS A 46 -45.91 -5.02 -9.74
C LYS A 46 -45.49 -3.57 -10.03
N ASN A 47 -46.45 -2.67 -10.21
CA ASN A 47 -46.20 -1.26 -10.47
C ASN A 47 -45.56 -0.57 -9.26
N LEU A 48 -45.97 -0.92 -8.03
CA LEU A 48 -45.35 -0.44 -6.80
C LEU A 48 -43.89 -0.89 -6.69
N TYR A 49 -43.60 -2.16 -6.99
CA TYR A 49 -42.23 -2.68 -7.01
C TYR A 49 -41.38 -2.02 -8.09
N LEU A 50 -41.94 -1.79 -9.29
CA LEU A 50 -41.25 -1.08 -10.37
C LEU A 50 -40.90 0.35 -9.96
N ALA A 51 -41.85 1.08 -9.36
CA ALA A 51 -41.64 2.44 -8.88
C ALA A 51 -40.58 2.49 -7.76
N ARG A 52 -40.63 1.54 -6.83
CA ARG A 52 -39.60 1.40 -5.77
C ARG A 52 -38.23 1.09 -6.38
N PHE A 53 -38.16 0.18 -7.33
CA PHE A 53 -36.92 -0.18 -8.02
C PHE A 53 -36.34 1.01 -8.78
N GLN A 54 -37.16 1.73 -9.53
CA GLN A 54 -36.76 2.95 -10.23
C GLN A 54 -36.23 4.00 -9.25
N LYS A 55 -36.94 4.23 -8.14
CA LYS A 55 -36.52 5.17 -7.09
C LYS A 55 -35.19 4.75 -6.43
N ILE A 56 -35.04 3.48 -6.08
CA ILE A 56 -33.80 2.96 -5.49
C ILE A 56 -32.65 3.11 -6.48
N THR A 57 -32.87 2.76 -7.73
CA THR A 57 -31.87 2.83 -8.79
C THR A 57 -31.48 4.28 -9.07
N SER A 58 -32.43 5.21 -9.17
CA SER A 58 -32.13 6.63 -9.36
C SER A 58 -31.40 7.24 -8.17
N THR A 59 -31.76 6.85 -6.95
CA THR A 59 -31.09 7.32 -5.73
C THR A 59 -29.65 6.78 -5.66
N ARG A 60 -29.46 5.50 -5.97
CA ARG A 60 -28.12 4.88 -6.01
C ARG A 60 -27.27 5.46 -7.13
N LEU A 61 -27.84 5.69 -8.31
CA LEU A 61 -27.16 6.32 -9.44
C LEU A 61 -26.71 7.74 -9.06
N ARG A 62 -27.61 8.54 -8.47
CA ARG A 62 -27.25 9.88 -8.00
C ARG A 62 -26.17 9.87 -6.91
N ALA A 63 -26.22 8.92 -5.99
CA ALA A 63 -25.17 8.76 -4.98
C ALA A 63 -23.83 8.33 -5.59
N LEU A 64 -23.86 7.56 -6.68
CA LEU A 64 -22.68 7.17 -7.44
C LEU A 64 -22.12 8.39 -8.20
N ASP A 65 -22.97 9.16 -8.87
CA ASP A 65 -22.56 10.40 -9.55
C ASP A 65 -21.89 11.38 -8.57
N ASN A 66 -22.49 11.59 -7.39
CA ASN A 66 -21.88 12.41 -6.34
C ASN A 66 -20.50 11.86 -5.90
N LYS A 67 -20.32 10.54 -5.86
CA LYS A 67 -19.02 9.93 -5.53
C LYS A 67 -18.00 10.12 -6.65
N ILE A 68 -18.43 10.06 -7.91
CA ILE A 68 -17.56 10.35 -9.06
C ILE A 68 -17.09 11.81 -8.98
N GLU A 69 -18.01 12.75 -8.74
CA GLU A 69 -17.67 14.17 -8.61
C GLU A 69 -16.67 14.45 -7.48
N LEU A 70 -16.85 13.80 -6.32
CA LEU A 70 -15.89 13.86 -5.21
C LEU A 70 -14.52 13.27 -5.58
N VAL A 71 -14.49 12.17 -6.33
CA VAL A 71 -13.25 11.56 -6.81
C VAL A 71 -12.54 12.48 -7.81
N ASP A 72 -13.27 13.11 -8.72
CA ASP A 72 -12.72 14.06 -9.68
C ASP A 72 -12.11 15.28 -8.98
N GLN A 73 -12.81 15.80 -7.96
CA GLN A 73 -12.27 16.89 -7.14
C GLN A 73 -11.02 16.46 -6.36
N LEU A 74 -11.02 15.26 -5.79
CA LEU A 74 -9.86 14.72 -5.10
C LEU A 74 -8.67 14.51 -6.04
N MET A 75 -8.91 14.04 -7.26
CA MET A 75 -7.86 13.90 -8.27
C MET A 75 -7.27 15.25 -8.65
N LYS A 76 -8.12 16.27 -8.81
CA LYS A 76 -7.64 17.63 -9.08
C LYS A 76 -6.81 18.19 -7.92
N ASP A 77 -7.25 17.99 -6.68
CA ASP A 77 -6.50 18.42 -5.50
C ASP A 77 -5.16 17.67 -5.36
N LEU A 78 -5.14 16.39 -5.73
CA LEU A 78 -3.93 15.57 -5.79
C LEU A 78 -2.95 16.10 -6.83
N ASP A 79 -3.43 16.40 -8.04
CA ASP A 79 -2.61 16.97 -9.12
C ASP A 79 -2.03 18.34 -8.72
N ASP A 80 -2.84 19.20 -8.09
CA ASP A 80 -2.37 20.48 -7.56
C ASP A 80 -1.32 20.30 -6.45
N ALA A 81 -1.51 19.32 -5.55
CA ALA A 81 -0.53 18.99 -4.51
C ALA A 81 0.76 18.41 -5.12
N TYR A 82 0.65 17.56 -6.14
CA TYR A 82 1.77 17.02 -6.88
C TYR A 82 2.55 18.12 -7.57
N ALA A 83 1.87 19.05 -8.26
CA ALA A 83 2.51 20.20 -8.90
C ALA A 83 3.23 21.09 -7.89
N LYS A 84 2.62 21.37 -6.72
CA LYS A 84 3.25 22.14 -5.64
C LYS A 84 4.49 21.45 -5.07
N THR A 85 4.41 20.15 -4.79
CA THR A 85 5.54 19.39 -4.22
C THR A 85 6.68 19.25 -5.23
N PHE A 86 6.36 19.07 -6.51
CA PHE A 86 7.35 19.08 -7.59
C PHE A 86 8.03 20.44 -7.71
N SER A 87 7.27 21.55 -7.71
CA SER A 87 7.83 22.90 -7.71
C SER A 87 8.74 23.14 -6.49
N LEU A 88 8.30 22.72 -5.30
CA LEU A 88 9.10 22.85 -4.08
C LEU A 88 10.39 22.02 -4.16
N LEU A 89 10.32 20.81 -4.70
CA LEU A 89 11.47 19.95 -4.92
C LEU A 89 12.45 20.59 -5.90
N THR A 90 11.97 21.14 -7.01
CA THR A 90 12.80 21.88 -7.97
C THR A 90 13.43 23.11 -7.33
N ASP A 91 12.69 23.87 -6.52
CA ASP A 91 13.23 25.02 -5.79
C ASP A 91 14.31 24.60 -4.77
N LEU A 92 14.12 23.47 -4.09
CA LEU A 92 15.09 22.87 -3.18
C LEU A 92 16.34 22.39 -3.93
N GLU A 93 16.17 21.73 -5.07
CA GLU A 93 17.26 21.31 -5.94
C GLU A 93 18.06 22.51 -6.42
N ARG A 94 17.38 23.58 -6.86
CA ARG A 94 18.02 24.84 -7.24
C ARG A 94 18.78 25.49 -6.08
N LYS A 95 18.20 25.48 -4.88
CA LYS A 95 18.87 25.96 -3.66
C LYS A 95 20.09 25.11 -3.32
N LEU A 96 20.00 23.78 -3.41
CA LEU A 96 21.11 22.86 -3.17
C LEU A 96 22.25 23.12 -4.15
N ASP A 97 21.94 23.31 -5.43
CA ASP A 97 22.94 23.64 -6.45
C ASP A 97 23.57 25.01 -6.23
N SER A 98 22.79 26.00 -5.82
CA SER A 98 23.32 27.32 -5.44
C SER A 98 24.27 27.22 -4.24
N TYR A 99 23.94 26.38 -3.26
CA TYR A 99 24.77 26.16 -2.08
C TYR A 99 26.08 25.44 -2.44
N LYS A 100 26.02 24.40 -3.29
CA LYS A 100 27.21 23.72 -3.82
C LYS A 100 28.11 24.68 -4.59
N ARG A 101 27.54 25.55 -5.44
CA ARG A 101 28.29 26.57 -6.18
C ARG A 101 28.95 27.57 -5.23
N GLN A 102 28.23 28.05 -4.22
CA GLN A 102 28.76 28.97 -3.22
C GLN A 102 29.87 28.32 -2.38
N GLU A 103 29.77 27.04 -2.05
CA GLU A 103 30.82 26.28 -1.35
C GLU A 103 32.08 26.16 -2.22
N ILE A 104 31.93 25.93 -3.53
CA ILE A 104 33.06 25.89 -4.47
C ILE A 104 33.69 27.28 -4.60
N GLU A 105 32.89 28.34 -4.75
CA GLU A 105 33.39 29.71 -4.86
C GLU A 105 34.13 30.18 -3.59
N THR A 106 33.62 29.86 -2.40
CA THR A 106 34.29 30.17 -1.13
C THR A 106 35.58 29.37 -0.94
N LYS A 107 35.60 28.09 -1.34
CA LYS A 107 36.85 27.30 -1.37
C LYS A 107 37.87 27.87 -2.35
N VAL A 108 37.44 28.27 -3.55
CA VAL A 108 38.32 28.85 -4.59
C VAL A 108 38.85 30.22 -4.18
N GLN A 109 38.03 31.07 -3.55
CA GLN A 109 38.47 32.35 -3.00
C GLN A 109 39.45 32.17 -1.85
N ASN A 110 39.23 31.22 -0.95
CA ASN A 110 40.17 30.91 0.12
C ASN A 110 41.50 30.36 -0.42
N THR A 111 41.50 29.55 -1.47
CA THR A 111 42.75 29.09 -2.12
C THR A 111 43.48 30.23 -2.84
N LYS A 112 42.77 31.14 -3.52
CA LYS A 112 43.38 32.32 -4.17
C LYS A 112 43.97 33.29 -3.15
N ASN A 113 43.27 33.55 -2.05
CA ASN A 113 43.80 34.36 -0.96
C ASN A 113 45.01 33.70 -0.26
N LEU A 114 45.11 32.37 -0.26
CA LEU A 114 46.31 31.64 0.22
C LEU A 114 47.48 31.70 -0.79
N GLU A 115 47.20 31.77 -2.09
CA GLU A 115 48.21 31.94 -3.14
C GLU A 115 48.74 33.39 -3.18
N ASP A 116 47.85 34.40 -3.07
CA ASP A 116 48.24 35.81 -3.00
C ASP A 116 48.95 36.19 -1.68
N GLN A 117 48.77 35.40 -0.60
CA GLN A 117 49.56 35.54 0.63
C GLN A 117 50.90 34.79 0.61
N LYS A 118 51.11 33.84 -0.31
CA LYS A 118 52.37 33.10 -0.42
C LYS A 118 53.49 33.89 -1.09
N ASP A 119 53.17 34.90 -1.91
CA ASP A 119 54.17 35.76 -2.54
C ASP A 119 54.71 36.87 -1.63
N ASN A 120 54.32 36.93 -0.34
CA ASN A 120 54.79 38.02 0.53
C ASN A 120 55.07 37.69 1.99
N LYS A 121 55.38 36.44 2.36
CA LYS A 121 55.96 36.15 3.69
C LYS A 121 56.85 34.91 3.68
N ASN A 122 58.15 35.16 3.51
CA ASN A 122 59.19 34.32 4.09
C ASN A 122 59.08 34.41 5.61
N GLN A 123 58.36 33.49 6.25
CA GLN A 123 58.53 33.18 7.66
C GLN A 123 58.22 31.71 7.88
N LYS A 124 59.22 30.99 8.38
CA LYS A 124 59.12 29.62 8.90
C LYS A 124 58.04 29.59 9.99
N GLU A 125 56.93 28.94 9.72
CA GLU A 125 56.09 28.34 10.75
C GLU A 125 56.03 26.84 10.48
N THR A 126 56.51 26.07 11.44
CA THR A 126 56.37 24.62 11.52
C THR A 126 54.89 24.29 11.47
N VAL A 127 54.44 23.77 10.32
CA VAL A 127 53.16 23.09 10.21
C VAL A 127 53.23 21.89 11.15
N GLU A 128 52.65 22.02 12.35
CA GLU A 128 52.24 20.86 13.14
C GLU A 128 51.32 20.06 12.22
N LYS A 129 51.82 18.92 11.75
CA LYS A 129 50.97 17.92 11.13
C LYS A 129 49.95 17.54 12.21
N ASP A 130 48.68 17.88 11.97
CA ASP A 130 47.58 17.34 12.75
C ASP A 130 47.52 15.84 12.45
N ASP A 131 48.39 15.07 13.11
CA ASP A 131 48.55 13.60 12.98
C ASP A 131 47.35 12.85 13.57
N ARG A 132 46.21 13.52 13.77
CA ARG A 132 45.01 12.97 14.37
C ARG A 132 44.14 12.30 13.31
N LEU A 133 44.05 10.98 13.37
CA LEU A 133 43.26 10.18 12.42
C LEU A 133 41.82 10.04 12.91
N ARG A 134 40.84 10.05 12.00
CA ARG A 134 39.44 9.85 12.40
C ARG A 134 39.19 8.38 12.76
N VAL A 135 38.29 8.12 13.71
CA VAL A 135 37.88 6.76 14.12
C VAL A 135 37.42 5.92 12.91
N TYR A 136 36.72 6.53 11.94
CA TYR A 136 36.38 5.88 10.67
C TYR A 136 37.60 5.39 9.88
N GLU A 137 38.66 6.20 9.78
CA GLU A 137 39.87 5.86 9.05
C GLU A 137 40.65 4.75 9.76
N LEU A 138 40.63 4.75 11.10
CA LEU A 138 41.16 3.65 11.90
C LEU A 138 40.34 2.35 11.69
N SER A 139 39.01 2.45 11.63
CA SER A 139 38.13 1.29 11.36
C SER A 139 38.39 0.66 9.99
N ARG A 140 38.67 1.48 8.98
CA ARG A 140 39.09 1.04 7.64
C ARG A 140 40.44 0.32 7.68
N LYS A 141 41.43 0.84 8.42
CA LYS A 141 42.74 0.20 8.58
C LYS A 141 42.65 -1.18 9.28
N LEU A 142 41.73 -1.32 10.22
CA LEU A 142 41.55 -2.54 11.02
C LEU A 142 40.54 -3.52 10.42
N ASN A 143 39.85 -3.14 9.34
CA ASN A 143 38.78 -3.93 8.71
C ASN A 143 37.65 -4.31 9.69
N ILE A 144 37.32 -3.41 10.62
CA ILE A 144 36.24 -3.54 11.60
C ILE A 144 35.18 -2.50 11.25
N SER A 145 33.88 -2.79 11.46
CA SER A 145 32.85 -1.78 11.22
C SER A 145 33.02 -0.61 12.19
N SER A 146 32.82 0.62 11.72
CA SER A 146 33.05 1.83 12.52
C SER A 146 32.19 1.83 13.80
N LYS A 147 31.00 1.24 13.75
CA LYS A 147 30.15 1.03 14.94
C LYS A 147 30.77 0.07 15.95
N LYS A 148 31.27 -1.10 15.49
CA LYS A 148 31.95 -2.07 16.37
C LYS A 148 33.23 -1.50 16.97
N LEU A 149 33.95 -0.66 16.23
CA LEU A 149 35.15 0.00 16.73
C LEU A 149 34.79 1.02 17.82
N VAL A 150 33.75 1.83 17.61
CA VAL A 150 33.25 2.78 18.62
C VAL A 150 32.79 2.05 19.89
N ASP A 151 32.02 0.98 19.74
CA ASP A 151 31.57 0.15 20.87
C ASP A 151 32.76 -0.47 21.62
N PHE A 152 33.79 -0.94 20.88
CA PHE A 152 35.01 -1.50 21.47
C PHE A 152 35.83 -0.46 22.24
N ILE A 153 35.97 0.75 21.70
CA ILE A 153 36.67 1.86 22.35
C ILE A 153 35.96 2.23 23.65
N ASN A 154 34.65 2.46 23.62
CA ASN A 154 33.88 2.84 24.81
C ASN A 154 33.84 1.73 25.89
N THR A 155 34.02 0.46 25.52
CA THR A 155 33.98 -0.68 26.45
C THR A 155 35.35 -1.04 27.02
N ASN A 156 36.43 -0.88 26.23
CA ASN A 156 37.78 -1.39 26.58
C ASN A 156 38.81 -0.27 26.80
N THR A 157 38.43 1.00 26.61
CA THR A 157 39.26 2.17 26.84
C THR A 157 38.46 3.25 27.56
N ASP A 158 39.15 4.13 28.30
CA ASP A 158 38.53 5.27 29.00
C ASP A 158 38.21 6.46 28.05
N LEU A 159 38.19 6.20 26.74
CA LEU A 159 37.89 7.19 25.71
C LEU A 159 36.40 7.18 25.41
N ASP A 160 35.73 8.30 25.63
CA ASP A 160 34.33 8.48 25.23
C ASP A 160 34.26 8.94 23.77
N VAL A 161 34.10 7.99 22.87
CA VAL A 161 33.87 8.25 21.46
C VAL A 161 32.38 8.13 21.18
N SER A 162 31.70 9.27 21.09
CA SER A 162 30.28 9.30 20.75
C SER A 162 30.03 9.06 19.25
N ASN A 163 31.03 9.28 18.40
CA ASN A 163 30.85 9.23 16.94
C ASN A 163 32.12 8.82 16.16
N HIS A 164 31.94 8.20 14.99
CA HIS A 164 33.00 7.76 14.07
C HIS A 164 33.81 8.90 13.41
N LEU A 165 33.39 10.16 13.62
CA LEU A 165 34.07 11.36 13.13
C LEU A 165 35.04 11.96 14.17
N VAL A 166 35.07 11.42 15.39
CA VAL A 166 36.02 11.84 16.42
C VAL A 166 37.44 11.58 15.92
N LYS A 167 38.31 12.55 16.15
CA LYS A 167 39.74 12.48 15.83
C LYS A 167 40.48 11.89 17.03
N LEU A 168 41.18 10.79 16.82
CA LEU A 168 42.03 10.16 17.83
C LEU A 168 43.44 10.71 17.73
N THR A 169 44.15 10.78 18.86
CA THR A 169 45.58 11.08 18.87
C THR A 169 46.40 9.84 18.50
N PRO A 170 47.63 10.00 17.98
CA PRO A 170 48.49 8.86 17.61
C PRO A 170 48.88 7.95 18.80
N GLU A 171 48.72 8.41 20.04
CA GLU A 171 48.92 7.61 21.26
C GLU A 171 47.71 6.72 21.56
N GLU A 172 46.49 7.26 21.40
CA GLU A 172 45.23 6.53 21.53
C GLU A 172 45.12 5.45 20.45
N GLU A 173 45.56 5.74 19.22
CA GLU A 173 45.62 4.76 18.13
C GLU A 173 46.48 3.54 18.48
N LYS A 174 47.65 3.77 19.08
CA LYS A 174 48.56 2.67 19.47
C LYS A 174 47.95 1.83 20.59
N MET A 175 47.33 2.47 21.59
CA MET A 175 46.66 1.78 22.68
C MET A 175 45.48 0.94 22.18
N ILE A 176 44.69 1.46 21.23
CA ILE A 176 43.58 0.74 20.60
C ILE A 176 44.13 -0.43 19.76
N PHE A 177 45.22 -0.22 19.01
CA PHE A 177 45.84 -1.27 18.21
C PHE A 177 46.42 -2.42 19.06
N GLU A 178 47.06 -2.09 20.18
CA GLU A 178 47.61 -3.05 21.13
C GLU A 178 46.50 -3.86 21.81
N LYS A 179 45.45 -3.19 22.31
CA LYS A 179 44.29 -3.85 22.92
C LYS A 179 43.48 -4.71 21.95
N ILE A 180 43.39 -4.33 20.66
CA ILE A 180 42.72 -5.15 19.63
C ILE A 180 43.52 -6.42 19.31
N LYS A 181 44.85 -6.40 19.46
CA LYS A 181 45.69 -7.59 19.28
C LYS A 181 45.67 -8.55 20.46
N GLU A 182 45.49 -8.04 21.68
CA GLU A 182 45.44 -8.87 22.89
C GLU A 182 44.13 -9.66 23.06
N VAL A 183 43.05 -9.27 22.35
CA VAL A 183 41.76 -9.98 22.39
C VAL A 183 41.57 -10.82 21.12
N PRO A 184 41.76 -12.15 21.15
CA PRO A 184 41.92 -12.97 19.95
C PRO A 184 40.59 -13.43 19.32
N ASN A 185 39.54 -12.61 19.31
CA ASN A 185 38.24 -13.10 18.80
C ASN A 185 37.43 -12.09 17.98
N ILE A 186 37.98 -11.61 16.85
CA ILE A 186 37.15 -11.23 15.71
C ILE A 186 37.82 -11.72 14.43
N SER A 187 37.65 -13.01 14.16
CA SER A 187 37.95 -13.62 12.87
C SER A 187 37.18 -12.92 11.75
N SER A 188 37.96 -12.50 10.75
CA SER A 188 37.59 -12.22 9.38
C SER A 188 36.39 -13.03 8.87
N LYS A 189 35.29 -12.33 8.54
CA LYS A 189 34.33 -12.82 7.56
C LYS A 189 34.22 -11.78 6.44
N LYS A 190 34.82 -12.13 5.30
CA LYS A 190 34.67 -11.45 4.01
C LYS A 190 33.20 -11.46 3.61
N GLU A 191 32.61 -10.28 3.44
CA GLU A 191 31.44 -10.11 2.57
C GLU A 191 31.78 -9.02 1.55
N ASN A 192 31.92 -9.48 0.30
CA ASN A 192 32.14 -8.65 -0.88
C ASN A 192 30.88 -7.82 -1.15
N ILE A 193 31.04 -6.51 -1.25
CA ILE A 193 30.08 -5.62 -1.89
C ILE A 193 30.68 -5.26 -3.26
N PRO A 194 30.12 -5.72 -4.39
CA PRO A 194 30.56 -5.22 -5.68
C PRO A 194 29.79 -3.93 -6.01
N SER A 195 30.51 -2.82 -5.98
CA SER A 195 30.20 -1.63 -6.77
C SER A 195 30.74 -1.83 -8.19
N ASN A 196 29.91 -1.75 -9.23
CA ASN A 196 30.30 -1.06 -10.46
C ASN A 196 29.13 -0.77 -11.41
N ILE A 197 29.30 0.36 -12.08
CA ILE A 197 28.49 1.01 -13.11
C ILE A 197 28.79 0.34 -14.47
N ASP A 198 27.79 0.15 -15.35
CA ASP A 198 27.76 0.59 -16.77
C ASP A 198 26.75 -0.18 -17.66
N MET A 199 26.38 0.51 -18.74
CA MET A 199 25.29 0.27 -19.69
C MET A 199 25.32 -1.03 -20.54
N ALA A 200 24.10 -1.46 -20.89
CA ALA A 200 23.63 -2.00 -22.18
C ALA A 200 23.70 -3.52 -22.51
N LYS A 201 22.52 -3.98 -22.96
CA LYS A 201 22.13 -5.11 -23.83
C LYS A 201 21.92 -6.53 -23.25
N ASP A 202 20.65 -6.93 -23.37
CA ASP A 202 20.11 -8.25 -23.74
C ASP A 202 20.83 -9.51 -23.28
N LYS A 203 20.18 -10.27 -22.37
CA LYS A 203 19.68 -11.64 -22.64
C LYS A 203 19.04 -12.27 -21.39
N ASN A 204 17.84 -12.81 -21.60
CA ASN A 204 17.29 -14.03 -20.97
C ASN A 204 17.43 -14.17 -19.44
N ILE A 205 16.39 -13.76 -18.70
CA ILE A 205 16.21 -14.13 -17.31
C ILE A 205 15.64 -15.55 -17.25
N ASN A 206 16.50 -16.53 -17.01
CA ASN A 206 16.10 -17.82 -16.45
C ASN A 206 15.77 -17.60 -14.96
N ILE A 207 14.49 -17.42 -14.64
CA ILE A 207 13.99 -17.35 -13.26
C ILE A 207 14.08 -18.74 -12.66
N SER A 208 14.98 -18.91 -11.71
CA SER A 208 15.22 -20.13 -10.93
C SER A 208 13.93 -20.63 -10.26
N LYS A 209 13.61 -21.92 -10.48
CA LYS A 209 12.44 -22.64 -9.92
C LYS A 209 12.36 -22.63 -8.39
N ASP A 210 13.45 -22.35 -7.68
CA ASP A 210 13.50 -22.42 -6.22
C ASP A 210 12.77 -21.26 -5.51
N ASN A 211 12.65 -20.10 -6.17
CA ASN A 211 12.01 -18.93 -5.58
C ASN A 211 10.46 -18.99 -5.62
N VAL A 212 9.90 -19.81 -6.52
CA VAL A 212 8.45 -19.97 -6.67
C VAL A 212 7.87 -20.85 -5.55
N ASN A 213 8.63 -21.86 -5.12
CA ASN A 213 8.18 -22.82 -4.10
C ASN A 213 8.08 -22.17 -2.71
N TYR A 214 9.03 -21.31 -2.35
CA TYR A 214 9.03 -20.60 -1.05
C TYR A 214 7.91 -19.57 -0.94
N LYS A 215 7.46 -19.00 -2.06
CA LYS A 215 6.36 -18.02 -2.10
C LYS A 215 5.00 -18.69 -1.91
N TYR A 216 4.81 -19.88 -2.50
CA TYR A 216 3.58 -20.66 -2.40
C TYR A 216 3.35 -21.21 -0.98
N ASP A 217 4.41 -21.64 -0.31
CA ASP A 217 4.32 -22.14 1.07
C ASP A 217 3.86 -21.04 2.06
N LYS A 218 4.38 -19.82 1.88
CA LYS A 218 3.97 -18.66 2.69
C LYS A 218 2.51 -18.28 2.47
N THR A 219 2.02 -18.30 1.23
CA THR A 219 0.61 -17.97 0.94
C THR A 219 -0.35 -18.97 1.57
N ASN A 220 -0.04 -20.27 1.52
CA ASN A 220 -0.87 -21.30 2.14
C ASN A 220 -0.91 -21.14 3.66
N LYS A 221 0.23 -20.82 4.27
CA LYS A 221 0.32 -20.61 5.72
C LYS A 221 -0.44 -19.37 6.19
N ILE A 222 -0.46 -18.31 5.39
CA ILE A 222 -1.29 -17.11 5.64
C ILE A 222 -2.79 -17.47 5.58
N LEU A 223 -3.20 -18.27 4.60
CA LEU A 223 -4.59 -18.70 4.44
C LEU A 223 -5.06 -19.61 5.58
N GLU A 224 -4.21 -20.55 6.01
CA GLU A 224 -4.51 -21.45 7.12
C GLU A 224 -4.70 -20.69 8.44
N LEU A 225 -3.79 -19.76 8.76
CA LEU A 225 -3.91 -18.92 9.96
C LEU A 225 -5.15 -18.01 9.91
N SER A 226 -5.51 -17.50 8.73
CA SER A 226 -6.75 -16.74 8.57
C SER A 226 -7.99 -17.61 8.75
N LYS A 227 -8.00 -18.86 8.25
CA LYS A 227 -9.09 -19.83 8.47
C LYS A 227 -9.22 -20.23 9.94
N ASN A 228 -8.11 -20.23 10.68
CA ASN A 228 -8.07 -20.46 12.12
C ASN A 228 -8.48 -19.22 12.96
N GLY A 229 -8.89 -18.11 12.33
CA GLY A 229 -9.44 -16.93 12.99
C GLY A 229 -8.41 -15.90 13.48
N TYR A 230 -7.14 -16.04 13.10
CA TYR A 230 -6.10 -15.06 13.47
C TYR A 230 -6.27 -13.75 12.69
N THR A 231 -5.99 -12.63 13.37
CA THR A 231 -6.02 -11.31 12.74
C THR A 231 -4.79 -11.09 11.83
N PRO A 232 -4.89 -10.27 10.77
CA PRO A 232 -3.76 -9.97 9.89
C PRO A 232 -2.51 -9.44 10.63
N GLN A 233 -2.71 -8.77 11.75
CA GLN A 233 -1.66 -8.24 12.62
C GLN A 233 -0.93 -9.35 13.41
N GLU A 234 -1.65 -10.38 13.83
CA GLU A 234 -1.08 -11.55 14.52
C GLU A 234 -0.33 -12.44 13.53
N ILE A 235 -0.88 -12.65 12.33
CA ILE A 235 -0.22 -13.38 11.24
C ILE A 235 1.10 -12.69 10.85
N ALA A 236 1.12 -11.35 10.84
CA ALA A 236 2.32 -10.56 10.55
C ALA A 236 3.43 -10.77 11.58
N LYS A 237 3.07 -10.86 12.86
CA LYS A 237 4.02 -11.13 13.95
C LYS A 237 4.55 -12.57 13.88
N GLU A 238 3.67 -13.53 13.63
CA GLU A 238 3.99 -14.96 13.58
C GLU A 238 4.89 -15.30 12.38
N LEU A 239 4.57 -14.77 11.20
CA LEU A 239 5.31 -15.07 9.97
C LEU A 239 6.48 -14.09 9.69
N LYS A 240 6.60 -13.01 10.48
CA LYS A 240 7.55 -11.89 10.25
C LYS A 240 7.40 -11.30 8.84
N ILE A 241 6.16 -11.22 8.36
CA ILE A 241 5.79 -10.67 7.05
C ILE A 241 5.07 -9.33 7.27
N GLY A 242 5.19 -8.40 6.33
CA GLY A 242 4.49 -7.11 6.41
C GLY A 242 2.97 -7.30 6.35
N VAL A 243 2.23 -6.55 7.19
CA VAL A 243 0.75 -6.62 7.25
C VAL A 243 0.11 -6.40 5.87
N GLY A 244 0.68 -5.52 5.06
CA GLY A 244 0.19 -5.26 3.69
C GLY A 244 0.32 -6.46 2.74
N GLU A 245 1.37 -7.28 2.88
CA GLU A 245 1.56 -8.47 2.05
C GLU A 245 0.55 -9.56 2.43
N ILE A 246 0.25 -9.72 3.73
CA ILE A 246 -0.80 -10.62 4.21
C ILE A 246 -2.17 -10.19 3.71
N MET A 247 -2.49 -8.90 3.82
CA MET A 247 -3.77 -8.35 3.38
C MET A 247 -3.95 -8.47 1.86
N LEU A 248 -2.86 -8.34 1.09
CA LEU A 248 -2.85 -8.59 -0.35
C LEU A 248 -3.18 -10.06 -0.65
N VAL A 249 -2.51 -11.00 0.01
CA VAL A 249 -2.76 -12.45 -0.15
C VAL A 249 -4.21 -12.77 0.18
N LEU A 250 -4.72 -12.31 1.32
CA LEU A 250 -6.13 -12.52 1.70
C LEU A 250 -7.10 -11.92 0.69
N SER A 251 -6.82 -10.73 0.15
CA SER A 251 -7.68 -10.08 -0.84
C SER A 251 -7.70 -10.81 -2.19
N LEU A 252 -6.59 -11.43 -2.58
CA LEU A 252 -6.48 -12.19 -3.82
C LEU A 252 -7.27 -13.51 -3.73
N PHE A 253 -7.13 -14.25 -2.63
CA PHE A 253 -7.73 -15.57 -2.48
C PHE A 253 -9.17 -15.54 -1.93
N ASN A 254 -9.61 -14.48 -1.27
CA ASN A 254 -11.00 -14.32 -0.83
C ASN A 254 -11.98 -14.05 -2.00
N ASN A 255 -11.46 -13.73 -3.19
CA ASN A 255 -12.25 -13.57 -4.41
C ASN A 255 -12.40 -14.87 -5.21
N GLU A 256 -11.66 -15.94 -4.87
CA GLU A 256 -11.73 -17.23 -5.58
C GLU A 256 -12.77 -18.20 -4.99
N GLU A 257 -13.29 -17.94 -3.78
CA GLU A 257 -14.32 -18.77 -3.11
C GLU A 257 -15.77 -18.22 -3.32
N LYS A 258 -16.04 -17.43 -4.38
CA LYS A 258 -17.41 -16.95 -4.72
C LYS A 258 -17.88 -17.33 -6.11
#